data_AF-A0A7Y5JQ31-F1
#
_entry.id   AF-A0A7Y5JQ31-F1
#
_cell.length_a   1.000
_cell.length_b   1.000
_cell.length_c   1.000
_cell.angle_alpha   90.00
_cell.angle_beta   90.00
_cell.angle_gamma   90.00
#
_symmetry.space_group_name_H-M   'P 1'
#
loop_
_entity.id
_entity.type
_entity.pdbx_description
1 polymer ?
#
loop_
_entity_poly.entity_id
_entity_poly.type
_entity_poly.pdbx_seq_one_letter_code
_entity_poly.pdbx_strand_id
1 'polypeptide(L)'
;MGSCILACITTLKDLFDDKTRIVIDDKWFIIGEYKNKLNQSGQPRIGDEFLKWVLTNSWNTSRCQQTPVQIDASGELEGFPTDDELSQFDRSDRKFVVTALAYANHLGQPVPILNAVDSDWWIHKKPLQRVGISIEFLCSDQAARWRIEHGETA
;
A
#
# COMPACT_ATOMS: atom_id res chain seq x y z
N MET A 1 8.82 -4.29 -22.57
CA MET A 1 7.94 -4.23 -21.38
C MET A 1 8.62 -3.29 -20.40
N GLY A 2 7.96 -2.21 -19.95
CA GLY A 2 8.61 -1.18 -19.13
C GLY A 2 9.10 -1.74 -17.80
N SER A 3 10.26 -1.26 -17.32
CA SER A 3 10.90 -1.63 -16.03
C SER A 3 9.89 -1.71 -14.87
N CYS A 4 8.98 -0.74 -14.84
CA CYS A 4 7.87 -0.59 -13.90
C CYS A 4 6.97 -1.84 -13.80
N ILE A 5 6.47 -2.31 -14.94
CA ILE A 5 5.56 -3.46 -15.01
C ILE A 5 6.29 -4.72 -14.54
N LEU A 6 7.56 -4.86 -14.93
CA LEU A 6 8.37 -6.00 -14.52
C LEU A 6 8.60 -6.01 -13.01
N ALA A 7 8.91 -4.87 -12.39
CA ALA A 7 9.08 -4.76 -10.94
C ALA A 7 7.80 -5.14 -10.18
N CYS A 8 6.63 -4.66 -10.63
CA CYS A 8 5.35 -5.05 -10.06
C CYS A 8 5.08 -6.55 -10.21
N ILE A 9 5.31 -7.13 -11.39
CA ILE A 9 5.13 -8.56 -11.63
C ILE A 9 6.05 -9.39 -10.74
N THR A 10 7.33 -9.01 -10.62
CA THR A 10 8.29 -9.71 -9.77
C THR A 10 7.85 -9.66 -8.30
N THR A 11 7.42 -8.50 -7.83
CA THR A 11 6.92 -8.32 -6.45
C THR A 11 5.72 -9.22 -6.17
N LEU A 12 4.75 -9.30 -7.10
CA LEU A 12 3.59 -10.17 -6.96
C LEU A 12 3.97 -11.66 -7.02
N LYS A 13 4.94 -12.03 -7.86
CA LYS A 13 5.45 -13.42 -7.89
C LYS A 13 6.12 -13.81 -6.58
N ASP A 14 6.95 -12.94 -6.02
CA ASP A 14 7.59 -13.20 -4.72
C ASP A 14 6.57 -13.34 -3.58
N LEU A 15 5.47 -12.58 -3.65
CA LEU A 15 4.32 -12.77 -2.75
C LEU A 15 3.64 -14.13 -2.94
N PHE A 16 3.40 -14.54 -4.19
CA PHE A 16 2.75 -15.82 -4.49
C PHE A 16 3.61 -17.02 -4.06
N ASP A 17 4.93 -16.89 -4.20
CA ASP A 17 5.97 -17.87 -3.85
C ASP A 17 6.36 -17.86 -2.36
N ASP A 18 5.58 -17.22 -1.47
CA ASP A 18 5.82 -17.16 -0.02
C ASP A 18 7.12 -16.49 0.43
N LYS A 19 7.77 -15.71 -0.44
CA LYS A 19 8.99 -14.98 -0.09
C LYS A 19 8.68 -13.70 0.68
N THR A 20 7.47 -13.17 0.50
CA THR A 20 6.99 -11.94 1.13
C THR A 20 5.61 -12.16 1.75
N ARG A 21 5.31 -11.39 2.79
CA ARG A 21 3.99 -11.34 3.44
C ARG A 21 3.41 -9.95 3.29
N ILE A 22 2.08 -9.84 3.29
CA ILE A 22 1.39 -8.56 3.28
C ILE A 22 0.66 -8.30 4.59
N VAL A 23 0.43 -7.02 4.87
CA VAL A 23 -0.44 -6.57 5.95
C VAL A 23 -1.73 -6.05 5.34
N ILE A 24 -2.86 -6.43 5.93
CA ILE A 24 -4.20 -6.01 5.51
C ILE A 24 -4.99 -5.59 6.75
N ASP A 25 -6.02 -4.77 6.56
CA ASP A 25 -6.92 -4.40 7.64
C ASP A 25 -7.96 -5.50 7.93
N ASP A 26 -8.46 -5.56 9.16
CA ASP A 26 -9.46 -6.54 9.60
C ASP A 26 -10.91 -6.20 9.19
N LYS A 27 -11.14 -5.03 8.58
CA LYS A 27 -12.47 -4.52 8.16
C LYS A 27 -12.72 -4.58 6.66
N TRP A 28 -11.75 -5.08 5.89
CA TRP A 28 -11.78 -5.16 4.43
C TRP A 28 -11.81 -3.80 3.71
N PHE A 29 -11.31 -2.72 4.31
CA PHE A 29 -11.18 -1.44 3.61
C PHE A 29 -10.21 -1.54 2.42
N ILE A 30 -9.08 -2.21 2.59
CA ILE A 30 -8.09 -2.44 1.52
C ILE A 30 -8.65 -3.43 0.50
N ILE A 31 -9.10 -4.60 0.95
CA ILE A 31 -9.64 -5.64 0.05
C ILE A 31 -10.83 -5.11 -0.74
N GLY A 32 -11.71 -4.34 -0.10
CA GLY A 32 -12.88 -3.72 -0.71
C GLY A 32 -12.50 -2.77 -1.85
N GLU A 33 -11.45 -1.98 -1.69
CA GLU A 33 -10.93 -1.10 -2.76
C GLU A 33 -10.51 -1.92 -3.99
N TYR A 34 -9.70 -2.96 -3.81
CA TYR A 34 -9.27 -3.82 -4.91
C TYR A 34 -10.45 -4.50 -5.60
N LYS A 35 -11.44 -4.99 -4.83
CA LYS A 35 -12.67 -5.58 -5.39
C LYS A 35 -13.46 -4.61 -6.25
N ASN A 36 -13.49 -3.33 -5.87
CA ASN A 36 -14.23 -2.29 -6.60
C ASN A 36 -13.50 -1.84 -7.87
N LYS A 37 -12.15 -1.83 -7.85
CA LYS A 37 -11.32 -1.36 -8.96
C LYS A 37 -11.01 -2.44 -10.00
N LEU A 38 -10.96 -3.70 -9.61
CA LEU A 38 -10.73 -4.80 -10.52
C LEU A 38 -12.03 -5.23 -11.19
N ASN A 39 -12.12 -4.98 -12.50
CA ASN A 39 -13.21 -5.49 -13.30
C ASN A 39 -13.02 -6.99 -13.52
N GLN A 40 -13.79 -7.81 -12.79
CA GLN A 40 -13.76 -9.28 -12.87
C GLN A 40 -14.32 -9.84 -14.19
N SER A 41 -14.58 -9.00 -15.21
CA SER A 41 -15.03 -9.43 -16.53
C SER A 41 -13.86 -9.53 -17.52
N GLY A 42 -13.72 -10.68 -18.18
CA GLY A 42 -12.69 -10.94 -19.18
C GLY A 42 -11.63 -11.95 -18.74
N GLN A 43 -10.46 -11.94 -19.40
CA GLN A 43 -9.33 -12.79 -19.00
C GLN A 43 -8.66 -12.22 -17.74
N PRO A 44 -8.49 -13.03 -16.68
CA PRO A 44 -7.81 -12.61 -15.47
C PRO A 44 -6.42 -12.04 -15.77
N ARG A 45 -6.15 -10.84 -15.29
CA ARG A 45 -4.80 -10.24 -15.27
C ARG A 45 -4.15 -10.54 -13.92
N ILE A 46 -2.85 -10.25 -13.81
CA ILE A 46 -2.09 -10.47 -12.56
C ILE A 46 -2.71 -9.77 -11.33
N GLY A 47 -3.46 -8.67 -11.53
CA GLY A 47 -4.23 -8.01 -10.47
C GLY A 47 -5.39 -8.87 -9.96
N ASP A 48 -6.09 -9.59 -10.85
CA ASP A 48 -7.17 -10.50 -10.47
C ASP A 48 -6.60 -11.74 -9.74
N GLU A 49 -5.44 -12.22 -10.16
CA GLU A 49 -4.70 -13.26 -9.46
C GLU A 49 -4.30 -12.82 -8.05
N PHE A 50 -3.80 -11.59 -7.90
CA PHE A 50 -3.49 -11.01 -6.60
C PHE A 50 -4.74 -10.95 -5.70
N LEU A 51 -5.86 -10.41 -6.19
CA LEU A 51 -7.09 -10.35 -5.39
C LEU A 51 -7.58 -11.74 -4.99
N LYS A 52 -7.57 -12.71 -5.91
CA LYS A 52 -7.90 -14.11 -5.60
C LYS A 52 -6.96 -14.67 -4.53
N TRP A 53 -5.66 -14.42 -4.65
CA TRP A 53 -4.67 -14.86 -3.69
C TRP A 53 -4.92 -14.27 -2.30
N VAL A 54 -5.20 -12.97 -2.19
CA VAL A 54 -5.49 -12.30 -0.92
C VAL A 54 -6.77 -12.88 -0.29
N LEU A 55 -7.84 -13.05 -1.06
CA LEU A 55 -9.10 -13.63 -0.57
C LEU A 55 -8.94 -15.08 -0.10
N THR A 56 -8.03 -15.84 -0.72
CA THR A 56 -7.73 -17.22 -0.34
C THR A 56 -6.88 -17.30 0.94
N ASN A 57 -5.98 -16.33 1.14
CA ASN A 57 -4.95 -16.39 2.16
C ASN A 57 -5.12 -15.39 3.31
N SER A 58 -6.17 -14.56 3.34
CA SER A 58 -6.36 -13.50 4.34
C SER A 58 -6.33 -13.99 5.80
N TRP A 59 -6.72 -15.24 6.05
CA TRP A 59 -6.65 -15.88 7.37
C TRP A 59 -5.38 -16.69 7.62
N ASN A 60 -4.53 -16.84 6.61
CA ASN A 60 -3.25 -17.53 6.74
C ASN A 60 -2.19 -16.54 7.26
N THR A 61 -1.89 -16.61 8.55
CA THR A 61 -0.92 -15.71 9.21
C THR A 61 0.51 -15.86 8.67
N SER A 62 0.85 -16.98 8.01
CA SER A 62 2.15 -17.10 7.33
C SER A 62 2.26 -16.26 6.06
N ARG A 63 1.13 -15.76 5.52
CA ARG A 63 1.03 -15.02 4.25
C ARG A 63 0.46 -13.61 4.42
N CYS A 64 -0.60 -13.47 5.21
CA CYS A 64 -1.31 -12.22 5.47
C CYS A 64 -1.37 -11.94 6.96
N GLN A 65 -0.97 -10.74 7.36
CA GLN A 65 -1.08 -10.24 8.73
C GLN A 65 -2.27 -9.29 8.79
N GLN A 66 -3.33 -9.67 9.51
CA GLN A 66 -4.48 -8.81 9.72
C GLN A 66 -4.18 -7.83 10.86
N THR A 67 -4.49 -6.56 10.62
CA THR A 67 -4.27 -5.48 11.57
C THR A 67 -5.60 -4.83 11.93
N PRO A 68 -5.93 -4.71 13.22
CA PRO A 68 -7.14 -4.03 13.64
C PRO A 68 -7.12 -2.55 13.21
N VAL A 69 -8.20 -2.12 12.58
CA VAL A 69 -8.45 -0.69 12.29
C VAL A 69 -9.86 -0.31 12.73
N GLN A 70 -10.04 0.96 13.09
CA GLN A 70 -11.33 1.49 13.52
C GLN A 70 -11.70 2.71 12.70
N ILE A 71 -12.99 3.02 12.68
CA ILE A 71 -13.51 4.29 12.18
C ILE A 71 -14.17 5.03 13.33
N ASP A 72 -13.97 6.33 13.37
CA ASP A 72 -14.60 7.18 14.38
C ASP A 72 -16.07 7.45 14.04
N ALA A 73 -16.76 8.20 14.92
CA ALA A 73 -18.15 8.58 14.72
C ALA A 73 -18.40 9.46 13.48
N SER A 74 -17.36 10.08 12.93
CA SER A 74 -17.43 10.87 11.68
C SER A 74 -17.19 10.03 10.43
N GLY A 75 -16.79 8.76 10.59
CA GLY A 75 -16.46 7.84 9.50
C GLY A 75 -15.04 8.00 8.97
N GLU A 76 -14.15 8.67 9.72
CA GLU A 76 -12.71 8.73 9.42
C GLU A 76 -12.00 7.54 10.06
N LEU A 77 -10.90 7.10 9.44
CA LEU A 77 -10.05 6.05 10.02
C LEU A 77 -9.33 6.58 11.26
N GLU A 78 -9.60 5.96 12.40
CA GLU A 78 -8.87 6.24 13.63
C GLU A 78 -7.39 5.89 13.46
N GLY A 79 -6.52 6.76 13.95
CA GLY A 79 -5.07 6.57 13.85
C GLY A 79 -4.43 7.10 12.57
N PHE A 80 -5.19 7.73 11.66
CA PHE A 80 -4.55 8.52 10.60
C PHE A 80 -3.84 9.74 11.23
N PRO A 81 -2.58 10.04 10.87
CA PRO A 81 -1.81 11.08 11.54
C PRO A 81 -2.43 12.48 11.40
N THR A 82 -2.42 13.23 12.50
CA THR A 82 -2.76 14.65 12.50
C THR A 82 -1.52 15.45 12.08
N ASP A 83 -1.36 15.64 10.77
CA ASP A 83 -0.32 16.48 10.17
C ASP A 83 -0.99 17.35 9.08
N ASP A 84 -0.83 18.67 9.14
CA ASP A 84 -1.46 19.60 8.20
C ASP A 84 -0.99 19.37 6.76
N GLU A 85 0.25 18.90 6.56
CA GLU A 85 0.79 18.53 5.25
C GLU A 85 0.18 17.24 4.72
N LEU A 86 -0.50 16.43 5.54
CA LEU A 86 -1.28 15.25 5.12
C LEU A 86 -2.76 15.56 4.90
N SER A 87 -3.19 16.82 5.09
CA SER A 87 -4.59 17.21 4.87
C SER A 87 -5.07 16.98 3.43
N GLN A 88 -4.16 17.05 2.45
CA GLN A 88 -4.42 16.84 1.02
C GLN A 88 -4.11 15.41 0.54
N PHE A 89 -3.59 14.53 1.40
CA PHE A 89 -3.35 13.14 1.03
C PHE A 89 -4.67 12.40 0.79
N ASP A 90 -4.73 11.61 -0.28
CA ASP A 90 -5.97 10.97 -0.74
C ASP A 90 -6.65 10.21 0.41
N ARG A 91 -7.90 10.59 0.68
CA ARG A 91 -8.69 10.04 1.79
C ARG A 91 -8.87 8.52 1.65
N SER A 92 -8.98 8.01 0.43
CA SER A 92 -9.10 6.59 0.16
C SER A 92 -7.80 5.84 0.47
N ASP A 93 -6.63 6.45 0.35
CA ASP A 93 -5.33 5.81 0.61
C ASP A 93 -4.93 5.79 2.09
N ARG A 94 -5.61 6.55 2.93
CA ARG A 94 -5.41 6.57 4.40
C ARG A 94 -5.51 5.18 5.04
N LYS A 95 -6.28 4.26 4.46
CA LYS A 95 -6.38 2.86 4.91
C LYS A 95 -5.04 2.13 4.89
N PHE A 96 -4.17 2.38 3.92
CA PHE A 96 -2.85 1.78 3.86
C PHE A 96 -1.94 2.35 4.94
N VAL A 97 -2.00 3.67 5.18
CA VAL A 97 -1.23 4.37 6.22
C VAL A 97 -1.60 3.84 7.61
N VAL A 98 -2.89 3.84 7.94
CA VAL A 98 -3.36 3.37 9.26
C VAL A 98 -3.01 1.91 9.49
N THR A 99 -3.21 1.06 8.48
CA THR A 99 -2.86 -0.37 8.54
C THR A 99 -1.35 -0.58 8.79
N ALA A 100 -0.51 0.14 8.04
CA ALA A 100 0.94 0.04 8.19
C ALA A 100 1.42 0.53 9.55
N LEU A 101 0.93 1.68 10.04
CA LEU A 101 1.30 2.22 11.35
C LEU A 101 0.85 1.31 12.49
N ALA A 102 -0.38 0.81 12.45
CA ALA A 102 -0.90 -0.08 13.49
C ALA A 102 -0.08 -1.38 13.57
N TYR A 103 0.29 -1.97 12.43
CA TYR A 103 1.15 -3.16 12.43
C TYR A 103 2.59 -2.85 12.82
N ALA A 104 3.14 -1.73 12.35
CA ALA A 104 4.49 -1.29 12.73
C ALA A 104 4.61 -1.08 14.24
N ASN A 105 3.60 -0.49 14.88
CA ASN A 105 3.52 -0.32 16.33
C ASN A 105 3.48 -1.68 17.07
N HIS A 106 2.73 -2.64 16.54
CA HIS A 106 2.70 -4.00 17.09
C HIS A 106 4.05 -4.72 16.95
N LEU A 107 4.73 -4.55 15.82
CA LEU A 107 5.98 -5.25 15.49
C LEU A 107 7.22 -4.57 16.08
N GLY A 108 7.14 -3.28 16.42
CA GLY A 108 8.27 -2.46 16.85
C GLY A 108 9.22 -2.04 15.72
N GLN A 109 8.81 -2.17 14.45
CA GLN A 109 9.60 -1.75 13.29
C GLN A 109 8.70 -1.31 12.13
N PRO A 110 9.17 -0.43 11.23
CA PRO A 110 8.38 0.03 10.08
C PRO A 110 7.99 -1.09 9.12
N VAL A 111 6.84 -0.91 8.48
CA VAL A 111 6.32 -1.79 7.44
C VAL A 111 6.26 -0.98 6.15
N PRO A 112 6.94 -1.41 5.07
CA PRO A 112 6.96 -0.63 3.84
C PRO A 112 5.60 -0.71 3.11
N ILE A 113 5.15 0.44 2.63
CA ILE A 113 4.08 0.54 1.63
C ILE A 113 4.76 0.54 0.25
N LEU A 114 4.37 -0.42 -0.59
CA LEU A 114 4.91 -0.53 -1.94
C LEU A 114 4.08 0.33 -2.90
N ASN A 115 4.69 1.35 -3.49
CA ASN A 115 4.07 2.21 -4.48
C ASN A 115 4.67 1.95 -5.87
N ALA A 116 3.83 1.80 -6.89
CA ALA A 116 4.31 1.68 -8.26
C ALA A 116 4.41 3.05 -8.94
N VAL A 117 3.28 3.68 -9.21
CA VAL A 117 3.19 4.89 -10.05
C VAL A 117 2.21 5.93 -9.53
N ASP A 118 1.68 5.75 -8.32
CA ASP A 118 0.76 6.73 -7.76
C ASP A 118 1.56 7.90 -7.18
N SER A 119 1.44 9.05 -7.83
CA SER A 119 2.18 10.27 -7.49
C SER A 119 1.80 10.87 -6.15
N ASP A 120 0.61 10.58 -5.61
CA ASP A 120 0.18 11.18 -4.34
C ASP A 120 1.10 10.77 -3.19
N TRP A 121 1.56 9.52 -3.22
CA TRP A 121 2.56 8.97 -2.30
C TRP A 121 3.94 9.64 -2.43
N TRP A 122 4.30 10.12 -3.63
CA TRP A 122 5.53 10.89 -3.81
C TRP A 122 5.40 12.30 -3.27
N ILE A 123 4.30 12.98 -3.62
CA ILE A 123 3.99 14.35 -3.17
C ILE A 123 4.01 14.42 -1.64
N HIS A 124 3.39 13.44 -0.98
CA HIS A 124 3.27 13.37 0.47
C HIS A 124 4.36 12.50 1.15
N LYS A 125 5.41 12.11 0.43
CA LYS A 125 6.47 11.22 0.93
C LYS A 125 7.10 11.73 2.23
N LYS A 126 7.51 13.00 2.27
CA LYS A 126 8.18 13.60 3.44
C LYS A 126 7.29 13.63 4.68
N PRO A 127 6.04 14.16 4.64
CA PRO A 127 5.17 14.11 5.80
C PRO A 127 4.84 12.66 6.24
N LEU A 128 4.61 11.74 5.30
CA LEU A 128 4.40 10.32 5.61
C LEU A 128 5.62 9.70 6.32
N GLN A 129 6.84 10.01 5.91
CA GLN A 129 8.05 9.52 6.58
C GLN A 129 8.21 10.06 8.00
N ARG A 130 7.84 11.32 8.27
CA ARG A 130 7.91 11.91 9.62
C ARG A 130 7.01 11.19 10.62
N VAL A 131 5.87 10.69 10.15
CA VAL A 131 4.90 9.94 10.97
C VAL A 131 5.18 8.43 11.01
N GLY A 132 6.32 7.99 10.47
CA GLY A 132 6.81 6.61 10.60
C GLY A 132 6.46 5.68 9.43
N ILE A 133 5.89 6.18 8.34
CA ILE A 133 5.65 5.38 7.13
C ILE A 133 6.95 5.20 6.34
N SER A 134 7.26 3.96 6.00
CA SER A 134 8.26 3.64 4.98
C SER A 134 7.56 3.43 3.64
N ILE A 135 8.10 4.01 2.56
CA ILE A 135 7.56 3.86 1.21
C ILE A 135 8.67 3.33 0.30
N GLU A 136 8.38 2.24 -0.42
CA GLU A 136 9.25 1.71 -1.45
C GLU A 136 8.62 1.93 -2.82
N PHE A 137 9.30 2.72 -3.66
CA PHE A 137 8.86 2.98 -5.03
C PHE A 137 9.41 1.90 -5.97
N LEU A 138 8.53 1.01 -6.43
CA LEU A 138 8.88 -0.12 -7.29
C LEU A 138 9.36 0.32 -8.69
N CYS A 139 8.82 1.44 -9.16
CA CYS A 139 9.07 1.95 -10.50
C CYS A 139 10.26 2.91 -10.51
N SER A 140 11.48 2.39 -10.71
CA SER A 140 12.71 3.19 -10.67
C SER A 140 12.67 4.37 -11.65
N ASP A 141 12.14 4.16 -12.85
CA ASP A 141 12.06 5.20 -13.89
C ASP A 141 11.11 6.34 -13.49
N GLN A 142 9.96 6.00 -12.88
CA GLN A 142 9.01 7.00 -12.42
C GLN A 142 9.54 7.75 -11.19
N ALA A 143 10.17 7.03 -10.26
CA ALA A 143 10.82 7.64 -9.11
C ALA A 143 11.98 8.55 -9.54
N ALA A 144 12.75 8.18 -10.59
CA ALA A 144 13.81 9.04 -11.13
C ALA A 144 13.24 10.33 -11.75
N ARG A 145 12.11 10.23 -12.47
CA ARG A 145 11.41 11.40 -13.00
C ARG A 145 10.93 12.33 -11.90
N TRP A 146 10.24 11.81 -10.89
CA TRP A 146 9.74 12.63 -9.80
C TRP A 146 10.85 13.29 -8.99
N ARG A 147 12.02 12.65 -8.81
CA ARG A 147 13.20 13.29 -8.21
C ARG A 147 13.61 14.55 -8.97
N ILE A 148 13.70 14.48 -10.29
CA ILE A 148 14.06 15.62 -11.13
C ILE A 148 12.99 16.71 -11.05
N GLU A 149 11.72 16.33 -11.19
CA GLU A 149 10.58 17.27 -11.17
C GLU A 149 10.43 18.00 -9.84
N HIS A 150 10.81 17.36 -8.72
CA HIS A 150 10.68 17.91 -7.37
C HIS A 150 12.01 18.35 -6.76
N GLY A 151 13.09 18.39 -7.55
CA GLY A 151 14.40 18.88 -7.12
C GLY A 151 15.09 18.05 -6.03
N GLU A 152 14.77 16.75 -5.91
CA GLU A 152 15.49 15.83 -5.03
C GLU A 152 16.77 15.34 -5.74
N THR A 153 17.95 15.66 -5.21
CA THR A 153 19.22 15.08 -5.70
C THR A 153 19.30 13.60 -5.35
N ALA A 154 19.87 12.80 -6.27
CA ALA A 154 20.03 11.35 -6.15
C ALA A 154 20.82 10.90 -4.90
#